data_AF-A0A352YXB7-F1
#
_entry.id   AF-A0A352YXB7-F1
#
_cell.length_a   1.000
_cell.length_b   1.000
_cell.length_c   1.000
_cell.angle_alpha   90.00
_cell.angle_beta   90.00
_cell.angle_gamma   90.00
#
_symmetry.space_group_name_H-M   'P 1'
#
loop_
_entity.id
_entity.type
_entity.pdbx_description
1 polymer ?
#
loop_
_entity_poly.entity_id
_entity_poly.type
_entity_poly.pdbx_seq_one_letter_code
_entity_poly.pdbx_strand_id
1 'polypeptide(L)'
;MKKFLIWFLAFLLTILAAYYQRKTGPTYPLRIDAVVNGTNYELKLVRSLGLDERPEVKLGINDTTINATLFYKRFRTDDEYSQVPFSYKIYPVNSFVMNRIFNMTEESGFFAELPPQPP
;
A
#
# COMPACT_ATOMS: atom_id res chain seq x y z
N MET A 1 14.52 15.99 -36.56
CA MET A 1 13.96 16.84 -35.49
C MET A 1 12.46 16.62 -35.26
N LYS A 2 11.59 16.76 -36.28
CA LYS A 2 10.13 16.52 -36.14
C LYS A 2 9.73 15.13 -35.60
N LYS A 3 10.40 14.06 -36.07
CA LYS A 3 10.14 12.68 -35.60
C LYS A 3 10.49 12.48 -34.12
N PHE A 4 11.58 13.10 -33.64
CA PHE A 4 11.97 13.02 -32.24
C PHE A 4 10.95 13.72 -31.34
N LEU A 5 10.45 14.90 -31.75
CA LEU A 5 9.41 15.61 -31.01
C LEU A 5 8.11 14.80 -30.90
N ILE A 6 7.69 14.13 -31.99
CA ILE A 6 6.50 13.26 -31.99
C ILE A 6 6.70 12.06 -31.07
N TRP A 7 7.86 11.41 -31.12
CA TRP A 7 8.19 10.28 -30.23
C TRP A 7 8.28 10.69 -28.76
N PHE A 8 8.87 11.84 -28.47
CA PHE A 8 8.93 12.40 -27.12
C PHE A 8 7.52 12.70 -26.59
N LEU A 9 6.66 13.33 -27.41
CA LEU A 9 5.27 13.58 -27.04
C LEU A 9 4.49 12.28 -26.81
N ALA A 10 4.66 11.28 -27.67
CA ALA A 10 4.02 9.97 -27.51
C ALA A 10 4.44 9.29 -26.19
N PHE A 11 5.74 9.35 -25.88
CA PHE A 11 6.28 8.83 -24.61
C PHE A 11 5.69 9.56 -23.40
N LEU A 12 5.66 10.90 -23.45
CA LEU A 12 5.08 11.72 -22.39
C LEU A 12 3.59 11.39 -22.16
N LEU A 13 2.81 11.29 -23.24
CA LEU A 13 1.39 10.90 -23.17
C LEU A 13 1.21 9.50 -22.57
N THR A 14 2.10 8.57 -22.89
CA THR A 14 2.06 7.21 -22.35
C THR A 14 2.32 7.20 -20.84
N ILE A 15 3.33 7.94 -20.37
CA ILE A 15 3.61 8.10 -18.94
C ILE A 15 2.43 8.73 -18.22
N LEU A 16 1.85 9.80 -18.79
CA LEU A 16 0.70 10.48 -18.21
C LEU A 16 -0.52 9.55 -18.13
N ALA A 17 -0.80 8.77 -19.17
CA ALA A 17 -1.88 7.79 -19.18
C ALA A 17 -1.67 6.69 -18.13
N ALA A 18 -0.45 6.14 -18.04
CA ALA A 18 -0.10 5.13 -17.04
C ALA A 18 -0.25 5.67 -15.60
N TYR A 19 0.19 6.92 -15.36
CA TYR A 19 0.02 7.60 -14.07
C TYR A 19 -1.46 7.81 -13.74
N TYR A 20 -2.25 8.30 -14.70
CA TYR A 20 -3.69 8.49 -14.54
C TYR A 20 -4.40 7.18 -14.18
N GLN A 21 -4.14 6.10 -14.92
CA GLN A 21 -4.68 4.76 -14.64
C GLN A 21 -4.32 4.26 -13.25
N ARG A 22 -3.09 4.51 -12.77
CA ARG A 22 -2.69 4.11 -11.42
C ARG A 22 -3.39 4.92 -10.32
N LYS A 23 -3.75 6.18 -10.61
CA LYS A 23 -4.45 7.06 -9.66
C LYS A 23 -5.96 6.84 -9.63
N THR A 24 -6.58 6.51 -10.77
CA THR A 24 -8.03 6.37 -10.90
C THR A 24 -8.51 4.93 -11.07
N GLY A 25 -7.58 3.97 -11.17
CA GLY A 25 -7.89 2.56 -11.27
C GLY A 25 -8.72 2.05 -10.08
N PRO A 26 -9.46 0.94 -10.23
CA PRO A 26 -10.43 0.48 -9.23
C PRO A 26 -9.82 0.22 -7.85
N THR A 27 -8.52 -0.09 -7.82
CA THR A 27 -7.77 -0.44 -6.61
C THR A 27 -6.91 0.70 -6.06
N TYR A 28 -7.24 1.96 -6.34
CA TYR A 28 -6.47 3.05 -5.76
C TYR A 28 -6.57 3.02 -4.22
N PRO A 29 -5.44 3.14 -3.49
CA PRO A 29 -5.44 3.11 -2.04
C PRO A 29 -6.05 4.40 -1.48
N LEU A 30 -6.75 4.28 -0.36
CA LEU A 30 -7.21 5.42 0.43
C LEU A 30 -6.04 5.93 1.26
N ARG A 31 -5.68 7.21 1.10
CA ARG A 31 -4.68 7.89 1.93
C ARG A 31 -5.38 8.78 2.94
N ILE A 32 -4.98 8.69 4.21
CA ILE A 32 -5.56 9.43 5.32
C ILE A 32 -4.41 9.94 6.18
N ASP A 33 -4.46 11.21 6.54
CA ASP A 33 -3.55 11.77 7.53
C ASP A 33 -4.21 11.68 8.91
N ALA A 34 -3.51 11.08 9.88
CA ALA A 34 -4.00 10.92 11.24
C ALA A 34 -2.98 11.48 12.24
N VAL A 35 -3.45 12.33 13.15
CA VAL A 35 -2.63 12.87 14.24
C VAL A 35 -2.83 12.01 15.48
N VAL A 36 -1.77 11.33 15.92
CA VAL A 36 -1.75 10.48 17.12
C VAL A 36 -0.56 10.91 17.97
N ASN A 37 -0.78 11.16 19.27
CA ASN A 37 0.25 11.65 20.20
C ASN A 37 1.00 12.90 19.68
N GLY A 38 0.32 13.80 18.97
CA GLY A 38 0.92 15.00 18.38
C GLY A 38 1.82 14.76 17.16
N THR A 39 1.94 13.51 16.69
CA THR A 39 2.67 13.14 15.48
C THR A 39 1.69 12.89 14.34
N ASN A 40 1.98 13.43 13.16
CA ASN A 40 1.18 13.19 11.96
C ASN A 40 1.65 11.92 11.24
N TYR A 41 0.74 11.00 10.97
CA TYR A 41 0.99 9.77 10.24
C TYR A 41 0.21 9.75 8.93
N GLU A 42 0.91 9.60 7.80
CA GLU A 42 0.28 9.34 6.51
C GLU A 42 -0.04 7.83 6.43
N LEU A 43 -1.32 7.50 6.56
CA LEU A 43 -1.83 6.14 6.51
C LEU A 43 -2.30 5.80 5.09
N LYS A 44 -1.99 4.58 4.66
CA LYS A 44 -2.38 4.06 3.34
C LYS A 44 -3.16 2.77 3.51
N LEU A 45 -4.45 2.82 3.21
CA LEU A 45 -5.34 1.66 3.23
C LEU A 45 -5.54 1.14 1.81
N VAL A 46 -5.08 -0.09 1.56
CA VAL A 46 -5.25 -0.77 0.28
C VAL A 46 -6.70 -1.26 0.12
N ARG A 47 -7.17 -1.35 -1.13
CA ARG A 47 -8.55 -1.78 -1.46
C ARG A 47 -8.65 -3.19 -2.03
N SER A 48 -7.54 -3.73 -2.50
CA SER A 48 -7.40 -5.16 -2.78
C SER A 48 -5.99 -5.59 -2.43
N LEU A 49 -5.84 -6.89 -2.19
CA LEU A 49 -4.57 -7.56 -1.99
C LEU A 49 -4.33 -8.48 -3.19
N GLY A 50 -3.10 -8.51 -3.70
CA GLY A 50 -2.73 -9.46 -4.74
C GLY A 50 -2.65 -10.89 -4.18
N LEU A 51 -2.88 -11.89 -5.03
CA LEU A 51 -2.71 -13.31 -4.67
C LEU A 51 -1.24 -13.66 -4.41
N ASP A 52 -0.31 -12.93 -5.05
CA ASP A 52 1.14 -13.13 -4.93
C ASP A 52 1.77 -12.33 -3.78
N GLU A 53 0.96 -11.55 -3.06
CA GLU A 53 1.39 -10.74 -1.92
C GLU A 53 0.97 -11.40 -0.60
N ARG A 54 1.61 -11.00 0.49
CA ARG A 54 1.14 -11.40 1.82
C ARG A 54 -0.28 -10.83 1.99
N PRO A 55 -1.24 -11.59 2.52
CA PRO A 55 -2.61 -11.12 2.71
C PRO A 55 -2.69 -10.18 3.93
N GLU A 56 -1.86 -9.14 3.95
CA GLU A 56 -1.67 -8.26 5.10
C GLU A 56 -1.84 -6.79 4.68
N VAL A 57 -2.52 -6.01 5.52
CA VAL A 57 -2.52 -4.55 5.41
C VAL A 57 -1.39 -4.00 6.28
N LYS A 58 -0.56 -3.13 5.72
CA LYS A 58 0.55 -2.48 6.43
C LYS A 58 0.23 -1.04 6.80
N LEU A 59 0.51 -0.65 8.05
CA LEU A 59 0.68 0.76 8.45
C LEU A 59 2.17 1.04 8.68
N GLY A 60 2.68 2.09 8.04
CA GLY A 60 4.07 2.55 8.15
C GLY A 60 4.37 3.29 9.46
N ILE A 61 3.89 2.74 10.58
CA ILE A 61 4.07 3.31 11.92
C ILE A 61 5.15 2.49 12.62
N ASN A 62 6.20 3.15 13.12
CA ASN A 62 7.29 2.51 13.87
C ASN A 62 7.12 2.65 15.39
N ASP A 63 6.17 3.47 15.86
CA ASP A 63 5.88 3.64 17.28
C ASP A 63 5.08 2.43 17.81
N THR A 64 5.74 1.57 18.58
CA THR A 64 5.15 0.35 19.14
C THR A 64 4.18 0.60 20.29
N THR A 65 4.05 1.84 20.77
CA THR A 65 3.07 2.19 21.82
C THR A 65 1.66 2.38 21.28
N ILE A 66 1.51 2.48 19.95
CA ILE A 66 0.24 2.70 19.28
C ILE A 66 -0.47 1.36 19.07
N ASN A 67 -1.73 1.29 19.48
CA ASN A 67 -2.62 0.17 19.15
C ASN A 67 -3.55 0.58 18.00
N ALA A 68 -3.69 -0.30 17.01
CA ALA A 68 -4.57 -0.09 15.87
C ALA A 68 -5.43 -1.33 15.60
N THR A 69 -6.62 -1.11 15.06
CA THR A 69 -7.52 -2.19 14.62
C THR A 69 -8.03 -1.88 13.22
N LEU A 70 -7.91 -2.84 12.32
CA LEU A 70 -8.43 -2.77 10.97
C LEU A 70 -9.90 -3.18 10.99
N PHE A 71 -10.77 -2.29 10.54
CA PHE A 71 -12.15 -2.62 10.19
C PHE A 71 -12.24 -2.80 8.68
N TYR A 72 -12.69 -3.98 8.24
CA TYR A 72 -12.78 -4.30 6.82
C TYR A 72 -14.07 -5.04 6.50
N LYS A 73 -14.51 -4.94 5.24
CA LYS A 73 -15.59 -5.74 4.68
C LYS A 73 -15.42 -5.87 3.17
N ARG A 74 -16.13 -6.84 2.57
CA ARG A 74 -16.12 -7.00 1.12
C ARG A 74 -16.82 -5.82 0.44
N PHE A 75 -16.25 -5.39 -0.68
CA PHE A 75 -16.78 -4.24 -1.41
C PHE A 75 -18.17 -4.55 -1.98
N ARG A 76 -19.11 -3.60 -1.82
CA ARG A 76 -20.51 -3.70 -2.30
C ARG A 76 -21.28 -4.91 -1.77
N THR A 77 -21.01 -5.27 -0.52
CA THR A 77 -21.79 -6.26 0.23
C THR A 77 -22.47 -5.61 1.43
N ASP A 78 -23.56 -6.21 1.88
CA ASP A 78 -24.25 -5.86 3.12
C ASP A 78 -23.63 -6.56 4.34
N ASP A 79 -22.44 -7.16 4.17
CA ASP A 79 -21.67 -7.73 5.27
C ASP A 79 -21.38 -6.68 6.34
N GLU A 80 -21.42 -7.11 7.59
CA GLU A 80 -20.92 -6.32 8.72
C GLU A 80 -19.39 -6.16 8.63
N TYR A 81 -18.88 -5.12 9.27
CA TYR A 81 -17.44 -4.91 9.34
C TYR A 81 -16.81 -5.94 10.28
N SER A 82 -15.87 -6.71 9.75
CA SER A 82 -14.97 -7.53 10.53
C SER A 82 -13.83 -6.68 11.08
N GLN A 83 -13.32 -7.06 12.24
CA GLN A 83 -12.20 -6.39 12.90
C GLN A 83 -11.00 -7.32 13.05
N VAL A 84 -9.80 -6.81 12.75
CA VAL A 84 -8.53 -7.52 12.99
C VAL A 84 -7.56 -6.55 13.66
N PRO A 85 -6.93 -6.93 14.79
CA PRO A 85 -5.91 -6.10 15.41
C PRO A 85 -4.65 -6.05 14.55
N PHE A 86 -4.02 -4.89 14.49
CA PHE A 86 -2.68 -4.80 13.94
C PHE A 86 -1.65 -5.34 14.94
N SER A 87 -0.60 -5.99 14.43
CA SER A 87 0.56 -6.42 15.20
C SER A 87 1.83 -5.83 14.60
N TYR A 88 2.71 -5.31 15.44
CA TYR A 88 4.01 -4.85 15.00
C TYR A 88 4.87 -6.04 14.60
N LYS A 89 5.37 -6.05 13.36
CA LYS A 89 6.25 -7.09 12.83
C LYS A 89 7.43 -6.46 12.08
N ILE A 90 8.50 -7.22 11.99
CA ILE A 90 9.68 -6.89 11.19
C ILE A 90 9.89 -8.05 10.23
N TYR A 91 9.94 -7.74 8.94
CA TYR A 91 10.20 -8.71 7.90
C TYR A 91 11.58 -8.51 7.27
N PRO A 92 12.37 -9.58 7.07
CA PRO A 92 13.63 -9.46 6.35
C PRO A 92 13.34 -9.21 4.86
N VAL A 93 14.11 -8.29 4.28
CA VAL A 93 14.06 -7.95 2.86
C VAL A 93 15.13 -8.77 2.13
N ASN A 94 14.69 -9.81 1.42
CA ASN A 94 15.57 -10.70 0.66
C ASN A 94 15.75 -10.22 -0.80
N SER A 95 16.10 -8.95 -1.00
CA SER A 95 16.32 -8.38 -2.34
C SER A 95 17.73 -7.84 -2.47
N PHE A 96 18.49 -8.38 -3.42
CA PHE A 96 19.86 -7.94 -3.68
C PHE A 96 19.94 -6.44 -4.00
N VAL A 97 19.02 -5.95 -4.82
CA VAL A 97 18.95 -4.53 -5.19
C VAL A 97 18.63 -3.68 -3.96
N MET A 98 17.64 -4.09 -3.17
CA MET A 98 17.21 -3.33 -1.99
C MET A 98 18.32 -3.27 -0.92
N ASN A 99 19.01 -4.38 -0.70
CA ASN A 99 20.08 -4.49 0.30
C ASN A 99 21.34 -3.75 -0.16
N ARG A 100 21.75 -3.89 -1.42
CA ARG A 100 23.01 -3.31 -1.92
C ARG A 100 22.91 -1.82 -2.27
N ILE A 101 21.77 -1.37 -2.81
CA ILE A 101 21.61 0.00 -3.30
C ILE A 101 20.95 0.90 -2.24
N PHE A 102 19.91 0.40 -1.58
CA PHE A 102 19.12 1.20 -0.64
C PHE A 102 19.45 0.93 0.84
N ASN A 103 20.33 -0.05 1.12
CA ASN A 103 20.68 -0.49 2.48
C ASN A 103 19.46 -0.79 3.36
N MET A 104 18.37 -1.25 2.74
CA MET A 104 17.11 -1.58 3.39
C MET A 104 17.01 -3.10 3.53
N THR A 105 17.47 -3.62 4.66
CA THR A 105 17.50 -5.06 4.96
C THR A 105 16.24 -5.56 5.65
N GLU A 106 15.43 -4.66 6.20
CA GLU A 106 14.25 -4.98 6.98
C GLU A 106 13.11 -4.02 6.67
N GLU A 107 11.89 -4.55 6.73
CA GLU A 107 10.67 -3.79 6.65
C GLU A 107 9.91 -3.92 7.97
N SER A 108 9.84 -2.83 8.72
CA SER A 108 9.05 -2.74 9.95
C SER A 108 7.72 -2.02 9.73
N GLY A 109 6.77 -2.32 10.60
CA GLY A 109 5.49 -1.64 10.66
C GLY A 109 4.44 -2.48 11.39
N PHE A 110 3.23 -1.95 11.39
CA PHE A 110 2.07 -2.67 11.88
C PHE A 110 1.41 -3.43 10.73
N PHE A 111 1.11 -4.70 10.94
CA PHE A 111 0.50 -5.58 9.95
C PHE A 111 -0.79 -6.18 10.50
N ALA A 112 -1.85 -6.18 9.69
CA ALA A 112 -3.12 -6.85 9.97
C ALA A 112 -3.37 -7.92 8.91
N GLU A 113 -3.43 -9.18 9.33
CA GLU A 113 -3.70 -10.34 8.46
C GLU A 113 -5.18 -10.41 8.09
N LEU A 114 -5.46 -10.53 6.80
CA LEU A 114 -6.80 -10.73 6.28
C LEU A 114 -6.98 -12.20 5.85
N PRO A 115 -8.14 -12.82 6.12
CA PRO A 115 -8.41 -14.15 5.61
C PRO A 115 -8.45 -14.13 4.07
N PRO A 116 -8.05 -15.23 3.41
CA PRO A 116 -8.16 -15.34 1.96
C PRO A 116 -9.63 -15.16 1.55
N GLN A 117 -9.86 -14.32 0.53
CA GLN A 117 -11.20 -14.13 0.02
C GLN A 117 -11.60 -15.34 -0.83
N PRO A 118 -12.82 -15.88 -0.66
CA PRO A 118 -13.34 -16.91 -1.55
C PRO A 118 -13.47 -16.36 -2.98
N PRO A 119 -13.30 -17.21 -4.01
CA PRO A 119 -13.40 -16.81 -5.42
C PRO A 119 -14.79 -16.33 -5.83
#